data_AF-A0AAW7KXJ4-F1
#
_entry.id   AF-A0AAW7KXJ4-F1
#
_cell.length_a   1.000
_cell.length_b   1.000
_cell.length_c   1.000
_cell.angle_alpha   90.00
_cell.angle_beta   90.00
_cell.angle_gamma   90.00
#
_symmetry.space_group_name_H-M   'P 1'
#
loop_
_entity.id
_entity.type
_entity.pdbx_description
1 polymer ?
#
loop_
_entity_poly.entity_id
_entity_poly.type
_entity_poly.pdbx_seq_one_letter_code
_entity_poly.pdbx_strand_id
1 'polypeptide(L)'
;PSIKQLLLRMHTNLTRADGGFNIHLKRCYLNTFSDFSLENINQDEYLTNCYNTHFNSANSYFADRPNDFLTIDIANPESFNKLCEFLNITSTLAGFEKMNMGGKVTAWNDIKHPLKIESTAKGRIDKFLPYES
;
A
#
# COMPACT_ATOMS: atom_id res chain seq x y z
N PRO A 1 -2.63 14.59 -5.38
CA PRO A 1 -1.67 14.80 -6.50
C PRO A 1 -0.85 13.56 -6.90
N SER A 2 -0.25 12.82 -5.96
CA SER A 2 0.65 11.68 -6.28
C SER A 2 -0.06 10.42 -6.77
N ILE A 3 -1.17 10.02 -6.14
CA ILE A 3 -1.88 8.78 -6.51
C ILE A 3 -2.52 8.88 -7.91
N LYS A 4 -3.18 10.00 -8.24
CA LYS A 4 -3.75 10.26 -9.57
C LYS A 4 -2.70 10.09 -10.67
N GLN A 5 -1.52 10.72 -10.50
CA GLN A 5 -0.41 10.60 -11.45
C GLN A 5 0.13 9.18 -11.57
N LEU A 6 0.22 8.45 -10.46
CA LEU A 6 0.62 7.04 -10.47
C LEU A 6 -0.38 6.20 -11.28
N LEU A 7 -1.68 6.31 -11.00
CA LEU A 7 -2.71 5.53 -11.70
C LEU A 7 -2.76 5.83 -13.19
N LEU A 8 -2.63 7.10 -13.59
CA LEU A 8 -2.55 7.49 -15.01
C LEU A 8 -1.34 6.84 -15.70
N ARG A 9 -0.15 6.82 -15.07
CA ARG A 9 1.05 6.16 -15.62
C ARG A 9 0.91 4.65 -15.68
N MET A 10 0.22 4.07 -14.71
CA MET A 10 0.02 2.62 -14.63
C MET A 10 -1.10 2.12 -15.54
N HIS A 11 -1.95 3.00 -16.07
CA HIS A 11 -3.15 2.62 -16.80
C HIS A 11 -2.87 1.64 -17.95
N THR A 12 -1.94 1.96 -18.84
CA THR A 12 -1.58 1.09 -19.97
C THR A 12 -1.05 -0.26 -19.51
N ASN A 13 -0.24 -0.30 -18.46
CA ASN A 13 0.33 -1.54 -17.92
C ASN A 13 -0.74 -2.44 -17.28
N LEU A 14 -1.75 -1.84 -16.65
CA LEU A 14 -2.83 -2.57 -15.98
C LEU A 14 -3.90 -3.07 -16.97
N THR A 15 -4.17 -2.32 -18.04
CA THR A 15 -5.27 -2.60 -18.99
C THR A 15 -4.84 -3.43 -20.20
N ARG A 16 -3.54 -3.57 -20.47
CA ARG A 16 -3.04 -4.39 -21.58
C ARG A 16 -3.48 -5.87 -21.46
N ALA A 17 -3.77 -6.47 -22.61
CA ALA A 17 -4.24 -7.86 -22.74
C ALA A 17 -3.12 -8.86 -23.09
N ASP A 18 -2.00 -8.37 -23.59
CA ASP A 18 -0.83 -9.17 -24.03
C ASP A 18 0.10 -9.61 -22.88
N GLY A 19 -0.30 -9.35 -21.62
CA GLY A 19 0.47 -9.75 -20.44
C GLY A 19 1.64 -8.81 -20.12
N GLY A 20 2.72 -9.36 -19.53
CA GLY A 20 3.95 -8.61 -19.25
C GLY A 20 3.94 -7.71 -18.02
N PHE A 21 2.83 -7.65 -17.28
CA PHE A 21 2.75 -6.97 -15.99
C PHE A 21 2.56 -7.98 -14.84
N ASN A 22 3.06 -7.64 -13.64
CA ASN A 22 2.95 -8.52 -12.48
C ASN A 22 1.47 -8.76 -12.12
N ILE A 23 1.02 -10.02 -12.20
CA ILE A 23 -0.37 -10.41 -12.01
C ILE A 23 -0.91 -10.10 -10.61
N HIS A 24 -0.07 -10.22 -9.57
CA HIS A 24 -0.47 -9.90 -8.20
C HIS A 24 -0.67 -8.39 -8.04
N LEU A 25 0.24 -7.59 -8.59
CA LEU A 25 0.09 -6.14 -8.58
C LEU A 25 -1.14 -5.74 -9.39
N LYS A 26 -1.37 -6.31 -10.58
CA LYS A 26 -2.56 -6.05 -11.39
C LYS A 26 -3.84 -6.27 -10.59
N ARG A 27 -3.94 -7.43 -9.94
CA ARG A 27 -5.07 -7.76 -9.08
C ARG A 27 -5.25 -6.74 -7.95
N CYS A 28 -4.18 -6.37 -7.23
CA CYS A 28 -4.27 -5.39 -6.15
C CYS A 28 -4.78 -4.04 -6.65
N TYR A 29 -4.25 -3.51 -7.74
CA TYR A 29 -4.74 -2.25 -8.33
C TYR A 29 -6.22 -2.35 -8.72
N LEU A 30 -6.61 -3.40 -9.44
CA LEU A 30 -7.99 -3.55 -9.92
C LEU A 30 -8.98 -3.89 -8.79
N ASN A 31 -8.52 -4.46 -7.68
CA ASN A 31 -9.35 -4.67 -6.50
C ASN A 31 -9.58 -3.36 -5.72
N THR A 32 -8.53 -2.54 -5.55
CA THR A 32 -8.62 -1.25 -4.85
C THR A 32 -9.34 -0.18 -5.68
N PHE A 33 -9.18 -0.21 -7.00
CA PHE A 33 -9.75 0.75 -7.94
C PHE A 33 -10.66 0.00 -8.92
N SER A 34 -11.81 -0.50 -8.45
CA SER A 34 -12.68 -1.44 -9.19
C SER A 34 -13.16 -0.92 -10.55
N ASP A 35 -13.54 0.36 -10.64
CA ASP A 35 -13.97 1.00 -11.90
C ASP A 35 -12.79 1.73 -12.55
N PHE A 36 -11.73 0.98 -12.84
CA PHE A 36 -10.46 1.51 -13.32
C PHE A 36 -10.55 2.07 -14.75
N SER A 37 -10.89 3.36 -14.86
CA SER A 37 -10.94 4.09 -16.12
C SER A 37 -10.19 5.42 -16.03
N LEU A 38 -9.72 5.95 -17.18
CA LEU A 38 -9.10 7.28 -17.21
C LEU A 38 -10.06 8.38 -16.72
N GLU A 39 -11.35 8.25 -16.98
CA GLU A 39 -12.37 9.18 -16.51
C GLU A 39 -12.41 9.20 -14.97
N ASN A 40 -12.61 8.04 -14.35
CA ASN A 40 -12.69 7.90 -12.90
C ASN A 40 -11.40 8.31 -12.19
N ILE A 41 -10.24 7.93 -12.73
CA ILE A 41 -8.93 8.33 -12.18
C ILE A 41 -8.79 9.86 -12.09
N ASN A 42 -9.42 10.60 -13.02
CA ASN A 42 -9.36 12.06 -13.00
C ASN A 42 -10.33 12.71 -12.01
N GLN A 43 -11.29 11.97 -11.45
CA GLN A 43 -12.24 12.46 -10.44
C GLN A 43 -11.68 12.29 -9.02
N ASP A 44 -11.54 13.38 -8.28
CA ASP A 44 -11.04 13.32 -6.89
C ASP A 44 -12.04 12.64 -5.95
N GLU A 45 -13.34 12.73 -6.23
CA GLU A 45 -14.39 12.02 -5.50
C GLU A 45 -14.23 10.51 -5.60
N TYR A 46 -13.99 9.98 -6.81
CA TYR A 46 -13.72 8.55 -7.01
C TYR A 46 -12.52 8.08 -6.18
N LEU A 47 -11.40 8.80 -6.27
CA LEU A 47 -10.18 8.45 -5.53
C LEU A 47 -10.39 8.51 -4.01
N THR A 48 -11.17 9.50 -3.55
CA THR A 48 -11.53 9.66 -2.13
C THR A 48 -12.42 8.51 -1.67
N ASN A 49 -13.39 8.10 -2.50
CA ASN A 49 -14.25 6.96 -2.22
C ASN A 49 -13.47 5.64 -2.14
N CYS A 50 -12.53 5.38 -3.07
CA CYS A 50 -11.63 4.23 -3.00
C CYS A 50 -10.85 4.21 -1.67
N TYR A 51 -10.28 5.35 -1.29
CA TYR A 51 -9.56 5.49 -0.02
C TYR A 51 -10.46 5.18 1.18
N ASN A 52 -11.62 5.84 1.28
CA ASN A 52 -12.54 5.69 2.40
C ASN A 52 -13.06 4.26 2.50
N THR A 53 -13.39 3.63 1.37
CA THR A 53 -13.84 2.24 1.32
C THR A 53 -12.79 1.30 1.90
N HIS A 54 -11.54 1.44 1.48
CA HIS A 54 -10.45 0.60 1.97
C HIS A 54 -10.17 0.84 3.46
N PHE A 55 -10.09 2.12 3.87
CA PHE A 55 -9.89 2.51 5.26
C PHE A 55 -10.98 1.97 6.18
N ASN A 56 -12.25 2.12 5.80
CA ASN A 56 -13.39 1.63 6.58
C ASN A 56 -13.43 0.10 6.61
N SER A 57 -13.04 -0.58 5.53
CA SER A 57 -12.96 -2.04 5.50
C SER A 57 -11.93 -2.59 6.49
N ALA A 58 -10.76 -1.94 6.58
CA ALA A 58 -9.76 -2.29 7.59
C ALA A 58 -10.31 -2.10 9.01
N ASN A 59 -10.92 -0.95 9.31
CA ASN A 59 -11.54 -0.70 10.61
C ASN A 59 -12.63 -1.74 10.93
N SER A 60 -13.48 -2.07 9.97
CA SER A 60 -14.57 -3.03 10.15
C SER A 60 -14.05 -4.44 10.44
N TYR A 61 -12.99 -4.87 9.76
CA TYR A 61 -12.39 -6.20 9.95
C TYR A 61 -11.83 -6.41 11.37
N PHE A 62 -11.36 -5.34 12.01
CA PHE A 62 -10.80 -5.37 13.36
C PHE A 62 -11.78 -4.90 14.45
N ALA A 63 -13.07 -4.68 14.13
CA ALA A 63 -14.05 -4.13 15.06
C ALA A 63 -14.15 -4.91 16.39
N ASP A 64 -14.06 -6.25 16.33
CA ASP A 64 -14.16 -7.12 17.50
C ASP A 64 -12.79 -7.37 18.21
N ARG A 65 -11.71 -6.79 17.69
CA ARG A 65 -10.33 -6.93 18.17
C ARG A 65 -9.58 -5.61 18.08
N PRO A 66 -10.05 -4.57 18.79
CA PRO A 66 -9.48 -3.23 18.69
C PRO A 66 -8.00 -3.17 19.09
N ASN A 67 -7.55 -4.07 19.98
CA ASN A 67 -6.14 -4.15 20.39
C ASN A 67 -5.21 -4.73 19.30
N ASP A 68 -5.76 -5.34 18.24
CA ASP A 68 -4.97 -5.85 17.10
C ASP A 68 -4.81 -4.80 16.00
N PHE A 69 -5.33 -3.59 16.18
CA PHE A 69 -5.39 -2.56 15.14
C PHE A 69 -4.93 -1.20 15.65
N LEU A 70 -3.93 -0.64 14.98
CA LEU A 70 -3.44 0.71 15.22
C LEU A 70 -3.70 1.59 13.99
N THR A 71 -4.45 2.68 14.19
CA THR A 71 -4.52 3.79 13.22
C THR A 71 -3.74 4.98 13.74
N ILE A 72 -2.86 5.51 12.90
CA ILE A 72 -2.01 6.66 13.22
C ILE A 72 -1.94 7.63 12.05
N ASP A 73 -1.76 8.90 12.37
CA ASP A 73 -1.40 9.94 11.40
C ASP A 73 0.11 10.13 11.44
N ILE A 74 0.82 9.75 10.38
CA ILE A 74 2.28 9.84 10.31
C ILE A 74 2.80 11.29 10.39
N ALA A 75 1.95 12.30 10.17
CA ALA A 75 2.30 13.71 10.34
C ALA A 75 2.17 14.17 11.80
N ASN A 76 1.43 13.43 12.63
CA ASN A 76 1.30 13.70 14.06
C ASN A 76 2.54 13.20 14.82
N PRO A 77 3.28 14.08 15.54
CA PRO A 77 4.46 13.70 16.30
C PRO A 77 4.22 12.55 17.32
N GLU A 78 3.03 12.44 17.89
CA GLU A 78 2.70 11.40 18.87
C GLU A 78 2.48 10.00 18.27
N SER A 79 2.30 9.91 16.95
CA SER A 79 2.04 8.64 16.27
C SER A 79 3.19 7.64 16.39
N PHE A 80 4.43 8.13 16.51
CA PHE A 80 5.58 7.26 16.72
C PHE A 80 5.53 6.58 18.09
N ASN A 81 5.18 7.34 19.13
CA ASN A 81 5.04 6.81 20.49
C ASN A 81 3.90 5.78 20.55
N LYS A 82 2.76 6.08 19.91
CA LYS A 82 1.64 5.12 19.79
C LYS A 82 2.05 3.81 19.12
N LEU A 83 2.88 3.87 18.08
CA LEU A 83 3.40 2.67 17.44
C LEU A 83 4.33 1.88 18.38
N CYS A 84 5.22 2.56 19.11
CA CYS A 84 6.10 1.91 20.08
C CYS A 84 5.31 1.20 21.18
N GLU A 85 4.28 1.86 21.72
CA GLU A 85 3.37 1.29 22.71
C GLU A 85 2.62 0.07 22.15
N PHE A 86 2.05 0.18 20.94
CA PHE A 86 1.34 -0.91 20.28
C PHE A 86 2.23 -2.15 20.04
N LEU A 87 3.49 -1.94 19.68
CA LEU A 87 4.48 -3.01 19.48
C LEU A 87 5.13 -3.48 20.79
N ASN A 88 4.84 -2.82 21.91
CA ASN A 88 5.49 -3.04 23.21
C ASN A 88 7.03 -2.98 23.14
N ILE A 89 7.56 -1.93 22.51
CA ILE A 89 9.00 -1.70 22.37
C ILE A 89 9.41 -0.34 22.93
N THR A 90 10.65 -0.27 23.43
CA THR A 90 11.32 0.99 23.73
C THR A 90 12.23 1.37 22.57
N SER A 91 12.08 2.60 22.06
CA SER A 91 12.90 3.13 20.98
C SER A 91 13.77 4.29 21.47
N THR A 92 14.99 4.39 20.94
CA THR A 92 15.86 5.57 21.12
C THR A 92 15.60 6.65 20.05
N LEU A 93 14.77 6.35 19.04
CA LEU A 93 14.41 7.29 17.98
C LEU A 93 13.38 8.30 18.49
N ALA A 94 13.48 9.53 18.00
CA ALA A 94 12.56 10.61 18.35
C ALA A 94 11.30 10.68 17.47
N GLY A 95 11.16 9.79 16.47
CA GLY A 95 10.07 9.83 15.51
C GLY A 95 10.31 8.96 14.28
N PHE A 96 9.39 9.03 13.32
CA PHE A 96 9.55 8.36 12.02
C PHE A 96 10.68 8.98 11.19
N GLU A 97 11.53 8.13 10.61
CA GLU A 97 12.42 8.57 9.55
C GLU A 97 11.63 8.92 8.28
N LYS A 98 12.00 10.03 7.63
CA LYS A 98 11.36 10.44 6.38
C LYS A 98 11.93 9.64 5.22
N MET A 99 11.21 8.60 4.80
CA MET A 99 11.52 7.82 3.61
C MET A 99 10.69 8.28 2.41
N ASN A 100 11.06 7.81 1.22
CA ASN A 100 10.37 8.03 -0.05
C ASN A 100 10.21 9.49 -0.50
N MET A 101 11.15 10.35 -0.09
CA MET A 101 11.22 11.76 -0.49
C MET A 101 11.96 11.92 -1.82
N GLY A 102 11.60 12.97 -2.57
CA GLY A 102 12.32 13.35 -3.79
C GLY A 102 12.19 12.36 -4.96
N GLY A 103 11.06 11.64 -5.05
CA GLY A 103 10.80 10.69 -6.15
C GLY A 103 11.52 9.35 -6.03
N LYS A 104 12.27 9.12 -4.93
CA LYS A 104 12.86 7.82 -4.63
C LYS A 104 11.78 6.95 -3.97
N VAL A 105 11.34 5.89 -4.62
CA VAL A 105 10.33 4.95 -4.06
C VAL A 105 10.89 3.54 -3.86
N THR A 106 12.20 3.35 -4.05
CA THR A 106 12.88 2.05 -4.02
C THR A 106 13.73 1.86 -2.79
N ALA A 107 13.62 2.73 -1.77
CA ALA A 107 14.44 2.65 -0.55
C ALA A 107 14.30 1.31 0.18
N TRP A 108 13.16 0.61 0.01
CA TRP A 108 12.96 -0.76 0.48
C TRP A 108 14.03 -1.75 -0.01
N ASN A 109 14.55 -1.56 -1.23
CA ASN A 109 15.58 -2.43 -1.80
C ASN A 109 16.90 -2.34 -1.03
N ASP A 110 17.20 -1.17 -0.44
CA ASP A 110 18.45 -0.91 0.25
C ASP A 110 18.44 -1.46 1.69
N ILE A 111 17.26 -1.81 2.23
CA ILE A 111 17.10 -2.38 3.56
C ILE A 111 17.61 -3.83 3.56
N LYS A 112 18.53 -4.13 4.50
CA LYS A 112 19.06 -5.47 4.76
C LYS A 112 18.66 -5.89 6.17
N HIS A 113 17.72 -6.83 6.27
CA HIS A 113 17.23 -7.32 7.56
C HIS A 113 16.89 -8.82 7.48
N PRO A 114 17.19 -9.64 8.51
CA PRO A 114 16.88 -11.08 8.50
C PRO A 114 15.39 -11.40 8.32
N LEU A 115 14.51 -10.51 8.79
CA LEU A 115 13.05 -10.66 8.68
C LEU A 115 12.46 -9.93 7.45
N LYS A 116 13.29 -9.39 6.55
CA LYS A 116 12.79 -8.73 5.34
C LYS A 116 12.18 -9.78 4.42
N ILE A 117 10.92 -9.57 4.06
CA ILE A 117 10.26 -10.34 3.00
C ILE A 117 10.57 -9.65 1.67
N GLU A 118 11.23 -10.36 0.78
CA GLU A 118 11.54 -9.86 -0.56
C GLU A 118 10.29 -9.78 -1.44
N SER A 119 10.19 -8.73 -2.25
CA SER A 119 9.04 -8.51 -3.14
C SER A 119 8.94 -9.54 -4.28
N THR A 120 9.97 -10.39 -4.44
CA THR A 120 10.02 -11.46 -5.45
C THR A 120 10.71 -12.70 -4.87
N ALA A 121 10.33 -13.87 -5.37
CA ALA A 121 11.03 -15.11 -5.06
C ALA A 121 12.29 -15.22 -5.94
N LYS A 122 13.41 -14.68 -5.48
CA LYS A 122 14.70 -14.65 -6.23
C LYS A 122 14.54 -13.99 -7.62
N GLY A 123 13.86 -12.85 -7.69
CA GLY A 123 13.61 -12.13 -8.95
C GLY A 123 12.46 -12.70 -9.79
N ARG A 124 11.83 -13.80 -9.36
CA ARG A 124 10.65 -14.37 -10.03
C ARG A 124 9.38 -13.98 -9.31
N ILE A 125 8.38 -13.62 -10.09
CA ILE A 125 7.02 -13.40 -9.63
C ILE A 125 6.35 -14.78 -9.60
N ASP A 126 5.53 -15.03 -8.58
CA ASP A 126 4.66 -16.20 -8.59
C ASP A 126 3.69 -16.10 -9.78
N LYS A 127 3.52 -17.20 -10.49
CA LYS A 127 2.73 -17.24 -11.73
C LYS A 127 1.28 -17.57 -11.47
N PHE A 128 0.93 -17.98 -10.26
CA PHE A 128 -0.41 -18.39 -9.89
C PHE A 128 -0.99 -17.43 -8.87
N LEU A 129 -2.26 -17.07 -9.04
CA LEU A 129 -3.03 -16.40 -8.00
C LEU A 129 -3.61 -17.52 -7.11
N PRO A 130 -3.12 -17.72 -5.87
CA PRO A 130 -3.48 -18.89 -5.06
C PRO A 130 -4.95 -18.96 -4.59
N TYR A 131 -5.79 -18.01 -5.03
CA TYR A 131 -7.16 -17.83 -4.54
C TYR A 131 -8.16 -17.49 -5.67
N GLU A 132 -7.85 -17.83 -6.92
CA GLU A 132 -8.86 -17.83 -7.99
C GLU A 132 -9.59 -19.18 -7.96
N SER A 133 -10.82 -19.16 -7.42
CA SER A 133 -11.83 -20.22 -7.56
C SER A 133 -12.81 -19.87 -8.65
#